data_AF-A0A022RNF7-F1
#
_entry.id   AF-A0A022RNF7-F1
#
_cell.length_a   1.000
_cell.length_b   1.000
_cell.length_c   1.000
_cell.angle_alpha   90.00
_cell.angle_beta   90.00
_cell.angle_gamma   90.00
#
_symmetry.space_group_name_H-M   'P 1'
#
loop_
_entity.id
_entity.type
_entity.pdbx_description
1 polymer ?
#
loop_
_entity_poly.entity_id
_entity_poly.type
_entity_poly.pdbx_seq_one_letter_code
_entity_poly.pdbx_strand_id
1 'polypeptide(L)'
;GSARRLVKTALQEAAKKREMRYSDLKKIDRGVRRHFHDDITVVVVFLDSHLVSRASSVRGGPNISVKGGGITLPTNTLAPCTTPT
;
A
#
# COMPACT_ATOMS: atom_id res chain seq x y z
N GLY A 1 -3.19 -3.35 -11.58
CA GLY A 1 -2.54 -4.07 -10.47
C GLY A 1 -2.51 -3.24 -9.19
N SER A 2 -2.43 -3.91 -8.05
CA SER A 2 -2.47 -3.30 -6.70
C SER A 2 -1.32 -2.32 -6.47
N ALA A 3 -0.10 -2.66 -6.90
CA ALA A 3 1.07 -1.78 -6.79
C ALA A 3 0.82 -0.41 -7.44
N ARG A 4 0.27 -0.37 -8.65
CA ARG A 4 -0.06 0.88 -9.35
C ARG A 4 -1.07 1.74 -8.59
N ARG A 5 -2.05 1.11 -7.92
CA ARG A 5 -3.03 1.83 -7.10
C ARG A 5 -2.35 2.44 -5.86
N LEU A 6 -1.52 1.66 -5.16
CA LEU A 6 -0.76 2.12 -4.00
C LEU A 6 0.20 3.27 -4.33
N VAL A 7 0.95 3.15 -5.44
CA VAL A 7 1.84 4.24 -5.91
C VAL A 7 1.05 5.51 -6.19
N LYS A 8 -0.11 5.41 -6.85
CA LYS A 8 -0.97 6.56 -7.13
C LYS A 8 -1.45 7.23 -5.84
N THR A 9 -1.93 6.45 -4.87
CA THR A 9 -2.38 6.98 -3.58
C THR A 9 -1.23 7.64 -2.81
N ALA A 10 -0.07 6.98 -2.74
CA ALA A 10 1.11 7.54 -2.07
C ALA A 10 1.55 8.88 -2.69
N LEU A 11 1.55 8.99 -4.02
CA LEU A 11 1.84 10.24 -4.71
C LEU A 11 0.78 11.32 -4.47
N GLN A 12 -0.51 10.95 -4.37
CA GLN A 12 -1.58 11.90 -4.04
C GLN A 12 -1.42 12.46 -2.62
N GLU A 13 -1.08 11.61 -1.64
CA GLU A 13 -0.82 12.04 -0.27
C GLU A 13 0.44 12.91 -0.16
N ALA A 14 1.51 12.55 -0.88
CA ALA A 14 2.72 13.37 -0.95
C ALA A 14 2.42 14.76 -1.54
N ALA A 15 1.64 14.82 -2.62
CA ALA A 15 1.22 16.08 -3.23
C ALA A 15 0.40 16.92 -2.26
N LYS A 16 -0.58 16.32 -1.58
CA LYS A 16 -1.44 17.01 -0.59
C LYS A 16 -0.65 17.62 0.56
N LYS A 17 0.34 16.90 1.12
CA LYS A 17 1.21 17.39 2.22
C LYS A 17 2.04 18.62 1.84
N ARG A 18 2.24 18.84 0.54
CA ARG A 18 2.98 19.98 0.01
C ARG A 18 2.07 20.98 -0.71
N GLU A 19 0.76 20.84 -0.54
CA GLU A 19 -0.27 21.69 -1.18
C GLU A 19 -0.15 21.74 -2.71
N MET A 20 0.26 20.62 -3.31
CA MET A 20 0.43 20.47 -4.75
C MET A 20 -0.64 19.57 -5.37
N ARG A 21 -0.79 19.66 -6.69
CA ARG A 21 -1.58 18.68 -7.44
C ARG A 21 -0.72 17.48 -7.80
N TYR A 22 -1.37 16.31 -7.89
CA TYR A 22 -0.74 15.08 -8.39
C TYR A 22 -0.07 15.28 -9.76
N SER A 23 -0.69 16.07 -10.64
CA SER A 23 -0.14 16.39 -11.97
C SER A 23 1.21 17.10 -11.90
N ASP A 24 1.39 17.93 -10.88
CA ASP A 24 2.55 18.80 -10.73
C ASP A 24 3.68 17.97 -10.16
N LEU A 25 3.40 17.16 -9.13
CA LEU A 25 4.34 16.20 -8.55
C LEU A 25 4.86 15.19 -9.59
N LYS A 26 4.02 14.79 -10.55
CA LYS A 26 4.39 13.86 -11.63
C LYS A 26 5.33 14.47 -12.68
N LYS A 27 5.32 15.80 -12.84
CA LYS A 27 6.16 16.53 -13.80
C LYS A 27 7.50 16.97 -13.21
N ILE A 28 7.75 16.72 -11.92
CA ILE A 28 8.99 17.16 -11.27
C ILE A 28 10.17 16.25 -11.69
N ASP A 29 11.23 16.89 -12.14
CA ASP A 29 12.45 16.22 -12.56
C ASP A 29 13.20 15.53 -11.41
N ARG A 30 14.13 14.64 -11.77
CA ARG A 30 15.07 14.03 -10.81
C ARG A 30 15.88 15.14 -10.14
N GLY A 31 16.11 15.02 -8.84
CA GLY A 31 16.83 16.01 -8.03
C GLY A 31 15.89 16.98 -7.31
N VAL A 32 14.97 17.62 -8.03
CA VAL A 32 14.00 18.55 -7.41
C VAL A 32 12.93 17.81 -6.62
N ARG A 33 12.49 16.63 -7.10
CA ARG A 33 11.45 15.81 -6.46
C ARG A 33 11.67 15.50 -4.97
N ARG A 34 12.94 15.42 -4.52
CA ARG A 34 13.33 15.12 -3.13
C ARG A 34 12.87 16.16 -2.11
N HIS A 35 12.61 17.39 -2.56
CA HIS A 35 12.00 18.43 -1.72
C HIS A 35 10.53 18.13 -1.39
N PHE A 36 9.88 17.33 -2.23
CA PHE A 36 8.46 17.02 -2.13
C PHE A 36 8.22 15.62 -1.55
N HIS A 37 9.02 14.63 -1.96
CA HIS A 37 9.06 13.28 -1.42
C HIS A 37 10.46 12.70 -1.61
N ASP A 38 11.02 11.99 -0.62
CA ASP A 38 12.39 11.48 -0.68
C ASP A 38 12.54 10.41 -1.78
N ASP A 39 11.84 9.29 -1.61
CA ASP A 39 11.60 8.26 -2.62
C ASP A 39 10.30 7.51 -2.23
N ILE A 40 9.56 6.97 -3.21
CA ILE A 40 8.36 6.16 -2.96
C ILE A 40 8.57 4.78 -3.55
N THR A 41 8.66 3.78 -2.68
CA THR A 41 8.79 2.37 -3.07
C THR A 41 7.56 1.60 -2.59
N VAL A 42 6.96 0.81 -3.48
CA VAL A 42 5.82 -0.06 -3.15
C VAL A 42 6.20 -1.50 -3.44
N VAL A 43 6.13 -2.34 -2.42
CA VAL A 43 6.32 -3.79 -2.52
C VAL A 43 4.97 -4.45 -2.29
N VAL A 44 4.56 -5.34 -3.20
CA VAL A 44 3.35 -6.15 -3.08
C VAL A 44 3.75 -7.61 -3.00
N VAL A 45 3.50 -8.22 -1.84
CA VAL A 45 3.74 -9.64 -1.61
C VAL A 45 2.39 -10.35 -1.63
N PHE A 46 2.25 -11.38 -2.48
CA PHE A 46 1.11 -12.27 -2.47
C PHE A 46 1.47 -13.52 -1.68
N LEU A 47 0.70 -13.81 -0.64
CA LEU A 47 0.88 -14.99 0.19
C LEU A 47 -0.28 -15.95 -0.09
N ASP A 48 0.05 -17.21 -0.34
CA ASP A 48 -0.96 -18.26 -0.45
C ASP A 48 -1.31 -18.78 0.95
N SER A 49 -2.52 -18.45 1.41
CA SER A 49 -3.01 -18.80 2.74
C SER A 49 -3.11 -20.32 2.95
N HIS A 50 -3.39 -21.09 1.90
CA HIS A 50 -3.48 -22.55 1.98
C HIS A 50 -2.11 -23.18 2.23
N LEU A 51 -1.05 -22.56 1.72
CA LEU A 51 0.34 -23.03 1.85
C LEU A 51 0.91 -22.59 3.20
N VAL A 52 0.59 -21.37 3.64
CA VAL A 52 0.97 -20.84 4.96
C VAL A 52 0.34 -21.67 6.09
N SER A 53 -0.93 -22.08 5.97
CA SER A 53 -1.62 -22.88 6.99
C SER A 53 -1.16 -24.35 7.06
N ARG A 54 -0.59 -24.90 5.98
CA ARG A 54 -0.11 -26.30 5.92
C ARG A 54 1.38 -26.42 6.27
N ALA A 55 2.18 -25.42 5.95
CA ALA A 55 3.61 -25.41 6.28
C ALA A 55 3.87 -25.23 7.79
N SER A 56 2.92 -24.62 8.52
CA SER A 56 2.99 -24.49 9.98
C SER A 56 2.75 -25.79 10.74
N SER A 57 2.09 -26.78 10.13
CA SER A 57 1.71 -28.04 10.79
C SER A 57 2.59 -29.24 10.45
N VAL A 58 3.33 -29.24 9.33
CA VAL A 58 4.02 -30.46 8.85
C VAL A 58 5.52 -30.33 8.62
N ARG A 59 6.08 -29.16 8.29
CA ARG A 59 7.53 -29.04 7.99
C ARG A 59 7.95 -27.58 7.95
N GLY A 60 8.64 -27.13 9.02
CA GLY A 60 9.47 -25.92 9.11
C GLY A 60 9.35 -24.87 7.99
N GLY A 61 8.14 -24.35 7.75
CA GLY A 61 7.91 -23.31 6.76
C GLY A 61 8.55 -21.99 7.19
N PRO A 62 8.74 -21.03 6.27
CA PRO A 62 9.26 -19.72 6.63
C PRO A 62 8.36 -19.11 7.71
N ASN A 63 8.97 -18.73 8.85
CA ASN A 63 8.26 -18.11 9.95
C ASN A 63 7.83 -16.70 9.53
N ILE A 64 6.59 -16.55 9.05
CA ILE A 64 6.01 -15.27 8.64
C ILE A 64 5.06 -14.75 9.72
N SER A 65 5.42 -13.64 10.35
CA SER A 65 4.51 -12.90 11.23
C SER A 65 3.94 -11.70 10.48
N VAL A 66 2.64 -11.74 10.19
CA VAL A 66 1.93 -10.64 9.53
C VAL A 66 1.16 -9.86 10.60
N LYS A 67 1.73 -8.74 11.07
CA LYS A 67 0.99 -7.75 11.86
C LYS A 67 0.55 -6.63 10.94
N GLY A 68 -0.73 -6.61 10.58
CA GLY A 68 -1.30 -5.54 9.75
C GLY A 68 -1.24 -4.20 10.47
N GLY A 69 -0.59 -3.20 9.86
CA GLY A 69 -0.78 -1.81 10.27
C GLY A 69 -2.21 -1.41 9.95
N GLY A 70 -3.07 -1.34 10.97
CA GLY A 70 -4.48 -1.00 10.79
C GLY A 70 -4.63 0.36 10.11
N ILE A 71 -5.42 0.41 9.05
CA ILE A 71 -6.02 1.67 8.58
C ILE A 71 -6.88 2.20 9.72
N THR A 72 -6.51 3.35 10.30
CA THR A 72 -7.38 4.11 11.20
C THR A 72 -8.52 4.69 10.37
N LEU A 73 -9.55 3.88 10.14
CA LEU A 73 -10.79 4.38 9.59
C LEU A 73 -11.52 5.17 10.68
N PRO A 74 -11.98 6.40 10.41
CA PRO A 74 -12.90 7.07 11.31
C PRO A 74 -14.13 6.18 11.50
N THR A 75 -14.66 6.14 12.73
CA THR A 75 -15.73 5.25 13.20
C THR A 75 -16.97 5.24 12.29
N ASN A 76 -17.17 6.29 11.49
CA ASN A 76 -18.31 6.47 10.60
C ASN A 76 -18.06 5.99 9.15
N THR A 77 -16.99 5.25 8.88
CA THR A 77 -16.76 4.68 7.54
C THR A 77 -17.62 3.44 7.35
N LEU A 78 -18.67 3.56 6.52
CA LEU A 78 -19.50 2.42 6.12
C LEU A 78 -18.63 1.33 5.48
N ALA A 79 -18.83 0.09 5.91
CA ALA A 79 -18.11 -1.05 5.36
C ALA A 79 -18.35 -1.15 3.83
N PRO A 80 -17.33 -1.51 3.02
CA PRO A 80 -17.53 -1.76 1.60
C PRO A 80 -18.55 -2.89 1.45
N CYS A 81 -19.71 -2.59 0.88
CA CYS A 81 -20.70 -3.61 0.56
C CYS A 81 -20.11 -4.56 -0.49
N THR A 82 -20.03 -5.84 -0.15
CA THR A 82 -19.72 -6.88 -1.11
C THR A 82 -21.04 -7.28 -1.76
N THR A 83 -21.25 -6.90 -3.02
CA THR A 83 -22.34 -7.44 -3.82
C THR A 83 -21.91 -8.81 -4.35
N PRO A 84 -22.56 -9.92 -3.96
CA PRO A 84 -22.38 -11.18 -4.65
C PRO A 84 -22.92 -11.04 -6.09
N THR A 85 -22.18 -11.58 -7.06
CA THR A 85 -22.63 -11.75 -8.45
C THR A 85 -23.15 -13.16 -8.63
#